data_AF-A0A061NHU9-F1
#
_entry.id   AF-A0A061NHU9-F1
#
_cell.length_a   1.000
_cell.length_b   1.000
_cell.length_c   1.000
_cell.angle_alpha   90.00
_cell.angle_beta   90.00
_cell.angle_gamma   90.00
#
_symmetry.space_group_name_H-M   'P 1'
#
loop_
_entity.id
_entity.type
_entity.pdbx_description
1 polymer ?
#
loop_
_entity_poly.entity_id
_entity_poly.type
_entity_poly.pdbx_seq_one_letter_code
_entity_poly.pdbx_strand_id
1 'polypeptide(L)'
;MIALNDEMTWTFMEGGLSSATIFMLVLGTLSMGGYVTQYVSNGITRRDYFYGKMLTGMSVAVLMTAVVLLFSLLSNGFISWFNLEENLSVRIIDGGVAADYGNLAWLRLLLLLNLFFFLGWFISAGFYRHWLFGSINIIIAVYIGIVGDHLMSTLLATAIYCIIAIAIVIFILKKMTKRIEVKP
;
A
#
# COMPACT_ATOMS: atom_id res chain seq x y z
N MET A 1 27.45 31.75 -2.52
CA MET A 1 27.17 31.09 -3.81
C MET A 1 26.43 29.81 -3.47
N ILE A 2 25.10 29.87 -3.44
CA ILE A 2 24.22 28.76 -3.03
C ILE A 2 23.94 27.96 -4.30
N ALA A 3 24.22 26.66 -4.28
CA ALA A 3 23.98 25.77 -5.39
C ALA A 3 22.46 25.71 -5.69
N LEU A 4 22.03 26.46 -6.70
CA LEU A 4 20.72 26.31 -7.34
C LEU A 4 20.81 25.15 -8.34
N ASN A 5 20.89 23.92 -7.84
CA ASN A 5 20.67 22.74 -8.67
C ASN A 5 20.10 21.59 -7.81
N ASP A 6 19.04 21.89 -7.06
CA ASP A 6 18.03 20.87 -6.78
C ASP A 6 17.27 20.65 -8.09
N GLU A 7 17.81 19.80 -8.95
CA GLU A 7 17.01 19.25 -10.03
C GLU A 7 15.78 18.61 -9.38
N MET A 8 14.58 19.16 -9.63
CA MET A 8 13.32 18.49 -9.32
C MET A 8 13.27 17.20 -10.11
N THR A 9 13.86 16.13 -9.58
CA THR A 9 13.77 14.76 -10.09
C THR A 9 12.48 14.11 -9.61
N TRP A 10 11.37 14.85 -9.54
CA TRP A 10 10.07 14.24 -9.29
C TRP A 10 9.60 13.57 -10.57
N THR A 11 9.99 12.31 -10.72
CA THR A 11 9.62 11.52 -11.88
C THR A 11 8.14 11.16 -11.80
N PHE A 12 7.48 11.07 -12.96
CA PHE A 12 6.05 10.70 -13.03
C PHE A 12 5.75 9.37 -12.32
N MET A 13 6.72 8.43 -12.34
CA MET A 13 6.61 7.15 -11.65
C MET A 13 6.67 7.28 -10.13
N GLU A 14 7.56 8.11 -9.60
CA GLU A 14 7.66 8.37 -8.16
C GLU A 14 6.39 9.05 -7.61
N GLY A 15 5.86 10.04 -8.33
CA GLY A 15 4.56 10.64 -8.01
C GLY A 15 3.41 9.64 -8.09
N GLY A 16 3.41 8.76 -9.09
CA GLY A 16 2.44 7.68 -9.24
C GLY A 16 2.45 6.71 -8.07
N LEU A 17 3.62 6.32 -7.58
CA LEU A 17 3.76 5.40 -6.43
C LEU A 17 3.26 6.02 -5.14
N SER A 18 3.62 7.28 -4.88
CA SER A 18 3.12 8.02 -3.71
C SER A 18 1.59 8.16 -3.75
N SER A 19 1.03 8.43 -4.93
CA SER A 19 -0.43 8.51 -5.09
C SER A 19 -1.11 7.15 -4.86
N ALA A 20 -0.51 6.05 -5.32
CA ALA A 20 -1.07 4.71 -5.20
C ALA A 20 -1.07 4.20 -3.74
N THR A 21 -0.04 4.51 -2.95
CA THR A 21 0.00 4.14 -1.53
C THR A 21 -1.06 4.89 -0.73
N ILE A 22 -1.23 6.19 -0.96
CA ILE A 22 -2.29 7.00 -0.34
C ILE A 22 -3.66 6.48 -0.75
N PHE A 23 -3.87 6.18 -2.03
CA PHE A 23 -5.12 5.60 -2.51
C PHE A 23 -5.46 4.28 -1.81
N MET A 24 -4.48 3.37 -1.67
CA MET A 24 -4.69 2.11 -0.94
C MET A 24 -4.99 2.31 0.54
N LEU A 25 -4.35 3.29 1.19
CA LEU A 25 -4.67 3.69 2.56
C LEU A 25 -6.13 4.13 2.68
N VAL A 26 -6.60 5.00 1.79
CA VAL A 26 -7.98 5.50 1.76
C VAL A 26 -8.98 4.37 1.48
N LEU A 27 -8.68 3.46 0.55
CA LEU A 27 -9.52 2.28 0.32
C LEU A 27 -9.63 1.41 1.59
N GLY A 28 -8.51 1.22 2.30
CA GLY A 28 -8.49 0.52 3.58
C GLY A 28 -9.37 1.20 4.62
N THR A 29 -9.31 2.53 4.75
CA THR A 29 -10.11 3.27 5.73
C THR A 29 -11.61 3.21 5.43
N LEU A 30 -12.00 3.31 4.17
CA LEU A 30 -13.40 3.21 3.75
C LEU A 30 -13.99 1.80 3.87
N SER A 31 -13.15 0.77 3.88
CA SER A 31 -13.60 -0.63 3.82
C SER A 31 -14.50 -1.07 4.98
N MET A 32 -14.40 -0.44 6.16
CA MET A 32 -15.07 -0.85 7.40
C MET A 32 -16.07 0.17 7.96
N GLY A 33 -16.02 1.44 7.52
CA GLY A 33 -16.81 2.53 8.12
C GLY A 33 -18.33 2.37 8.01
N GLY A 34 -18.85 2.10 6.81
CA GLY A 34 -20.32 2.00 6.58
C GLY A 34 -20.85 0.59 6.37
N TYR A 35 -20.00 -0.33 5.91
CA TYR A 35 -20.48 -1.61 5.37
C TYR A 35 -20.62 -2.72 6.42
N VAL A 36 -19.97 -2.61 7.58
CA VAL A 36 -19.98 -3.68 8.59
C VAL A 36 -21.38 -3.93 9.13
N THR A 37 -22.13 -2.88 9.45
CA THR A 37 -23.49 -2.99 10.00
C THR A 37 -24.44 -3.61 8.98
N GLN A 38 -24.34 -3.21 7.71
CA GLN A 38 -25.15 -3.77 6.63
C GLN A 38 -24.82 -5.24 6.36
N TYR A 39 -23.54 -5.63 6.36
CA TYR A 39 -23.16 -7.04 6.19
C TYR A 39 -23.63 -7.92 7.35
N VAL A 40 -23.55 -7.42 8.59
CA VAL A 40 -24.07 -8.14 9.75
C VAL A 40 -25.60 -8.26 9.68
N SER A 41 -26.31 -7.23 9.21
CA SER A 41 -27.77 -7.30 9.03
C SER A 41 -28.20 -8.32 7.97
N ASN A 42 -27.34 -8.58 6.97
CA ASN A 42 -27.57 -9.60 5.94
C ASN A 42 -27.11 -11.01 6.36
N GLY A 43 -26.78 -11.23 7.64
CA GLY A 43 -26.41 -12.54 8.17
C GLY A 43 -24.98 -12.99 7.88
N ILE A 44 -24.11 -12.11 7.36
CA ILE A 44 -22.70 -12.45 7.13
C ILE A 44 -21.97 -12.55 8.47
N THR A 45 -21.28 -13.68 8.69
CA THR A 45 -20.53 -13.87 9.93
C THR A 45 -19.31 -12.95 9.97
N ARG A 46 -18.92 -12.51 11.16
CA ARG A 46 -17.73 -11.64 11.36
C ARG A 46 -16.44 -12.27 10.87
N ARG A 47 -16.38 -13.61 10.89
CA ARG A 47 -15.22 -14.37 10.40
C ARG A 47 -15.11 -14.25 8.88
N ASP A 48 -16.22 -14.41 8.18
CA ASP A 48 -16.26 -14.34 6.72
C ASP A 48 -15.99 -12.92 6.23
N TYR A 49 -16.48 -11.91 6.96
CA TYR A 49 -16.12 -10.52 6.71
C TYR A 49 -14.61 -10.28 6.80
N PHE A 50 -13.95 -10.80 7.84
CA PHE A 50 -12.50 -10.63 8.02
C PHE A 50 -11.70 -11.25 6.87
N TYR A 51 -12.00 -12.50 6.51
CA TYR A 51 -11.33 -13.19 5.40
C TYR A 51 -11.62 -12.53 4.05
N GLY A 52 -12.87 -12.11 3.82
CA GLY A 52 -13.26 -11.41 2.60
C GLY A 52 -12.51 -10.08 2.43
N LYS A 53 -12.37 -9.30 3.49
CA LYS A 53 -11.60 -8.04 3.45
C LYS A 53 -10.10 -8.27 3.24
N MET A 54 -9.53 -9.27 3.89
CA MET A 54 -8.13 -9.65 3.68
C MET A 54 -7.88 -10.05 2.22
N LEU A 55 -8.76 -10.88 1.63
CA LEU A 55 -8.67 -11.30 0.23
C LEU A 55 -8.85 -10.11 -0.73
N THR A 56 -9.75 -9.19 -0.40
CA THR A 56 -9.98 -7.97 -1.20
C THR A 56 -8.72 -7.09 -1.24
N GLY A 57 -8.07 -6.87 -0.09
CA GLY A 57 -6.82 -6.10 -0.05
C GLY A 57 -5.71 -6.71 -0.91
N MET A 58 -5.51 -8.04 -0.77
CA MET A 58 -4.52 -8.77 -1.56
C MET A 58 -4.81 -8.71 -3.06
N SER A 59 -6.06 -8.93 -3.45
CA SER A 59 -6.47 -8.92 -4.86
C SER A 59 -6.33 -7.54 -5.49
N VAL A 60 -6.73 -6.47 -4.81
CA VAL A 60 -6.56 -5.09 -5.31
C VAL A 60 -5.07 -4.76 -5.46
N ALA A 61 -4.23 -5.12 -4.50
CA ALA A 61 -2.78 -4.88 -4.61
C ALA A 61 -2.14 -5.64 -5.77
N VAL A 62 -2.53 -6.90 -5.99
CA VAL A 62 -2.08 -7.69 -7.15
C VAL A 62 -2.53 -7.04 -8.46
N LEU A 63 -3.79 -6.62 -8.56
CA LEU A 63 -4.32 -5.95 -9.75
C LEU A 63 -3.58 -4.66 -10.05
N MET A 64 -3.35 -3.81 -9.05
CA MET A 64 -2.61 -2.56 -9.23
C MET A 64 -1.16 -2.82 -9.67
N THR A 65 -0.51 -3.81 -9.07
CA THR A 65 0.85 -4.20 -9.47
C THR A 65 0.87 -4.72 -10.92
N ALA A 66 -0.11 -5.54 -11.30
CA ALA A 66 -0.24 -6.05 -12.66
C ALA A 66 -0.47 -4.94 -13.68
N VAL A 67 -1.29 -3.93 -13.36
CA VAL A 67 -1.50 -2.75 -14.21
C VAL A 67 -0.19 -1.99 -14.42
N VAL A 68 0.57 -1.73 -13.35
CA VAL A 68 1.88 -1.05 -13.46
C VAL A 68 2.87 -1.85 -14.31
N LEU A 69 2.91 -3.18 -14.15
CA LEU A 69 3.74 -4.05 -14.97
C LEU A 69 3.35 -3.99 -16.45
N LEU A 70 2.05 -4.01 -16.76
CA LEU A 70 1.55 -3.86 -18.13
C LEU A 70 1.95 -2.51 -18.73
N PHE A 71 1.81 -1.42 -17.98
CA PHE A 71 2.24 -0.09 -18.43
C PHE A 71 3.75 -0.02 -18.67
N SER A 72 4.56 -0.62 -17.80
CA SER A 72 6.01 -0.68 -17.97
C SER A 72 6.39 -1.46 -19.23
N LEU A 73 5.79 -2.63 -19.46
CA LEU A 73 6.01 -3.43 -20.67
C LEU A 73 5.62 -2.68 -21.94
N LEU A 74 4.46 -2.00 -21.92
CA LEU A 74 4.03 -1.16 -23.04
C LEU A 74 5.02 -0.03 -23.29
N SER A 75 5.41 0.72 -22.26
CA SER A 75 6.34 1.85 -22.39
C SER A 75 7.69 1.42 -22.97
N ASN A 76 8.24 0.29 -22.52
CA ASN A 76 9.49 -0.26 -23.02
C ASN A 76 9.35 -0.73 -24.47
N GLY A 77 8.22 -1.35 -24.81
CA GLY A 77 7.88 -1.74 -26.17
C GLY A 77 7.85 -0.53 -27.11
N PHE A 78 7.17 0.54 -26.73
CA PHE A 78 7.12 1.78 -27.50
C PHE A 78 8.51 2.40 -27.70
N ILE A 79 9.33 2.50 -26.65
CA ILE A 79 10.68 3.07 -26.77
C ILE A 79 11.54 2.23 -27.73
N SER A 80 11.47 0.90 -27.62
CA SER A 80 12.20 -0.01 -28.51
C SER A 80 11.77 0.07 -29.98
N TRP A 81 10.48 0.36 -30.24
CA TRP A 81 9.96 0.52 -31.59
C TRP A 81 10.35 1.85 -32.25
N PHE A 82 10.51 2.91 -31.48
CA PHE A 82 10.90 4.24 -31.99
C PHE A 82 12.40 4.53 -31.91
N ASN A 83 13.19 3.60 -31.36
CA ASN A 83 14.65 3.70 -31.21
C ASN A 83 15.10 5.03 -30.57
N LEU A 84 14.25 5.56 -29.66
CA LEU A 84 14.55 6.77 -28.90
C LEU A 84 15.68 6.44 -27.91
N GLU A 85 16.74 7.25 -27.90
CA GLU A 85 17.97 7.02 -27.12
C GLU A 85 17.71 6.45 -25.71
N GLU A 86 18.49 5.42 -25.34
CA GLU A 86 18.40 4.69 -24.07
C GLU A 86 18.46 5.60 -22.82
N ASN A 87 19.03 6.81 -22.93
CA ASN A 87 19.08 7.77 -21.82
C ASN A 87 17.69 8.24 -21.31
N LEU A 88 16.66 8.18 -22.16
CA LEU A 88 15.27 8.44 -21.74
C LEU A 88 14.63 7.22 -21.05
N SER A 89 15.01 6.00 -21.42
CA SER A 89 14.50 4.77 -20.80
C SER A 89 14.95 4.61 -19.35
N VAL A 90 16.22 4.90 -19.06
CA VAL A 90 16.76 4.94 -17.70
C VAL A 90 15.95 5.95 -16.88
N ARG A 91 15.78 7.19 -17.33
CA ARG A 91 15.13 8.24 -16.51
C ARG A 91 13.61 8.08 -16.29
N ILE A 92 12.89 7.41 -17.19
CA ILE A 92 11.44 7.16 -17.05
C ILE A 92 11.17 5.90 -16.21
N ILE A 93 12.04 4.89 -16.29
CA ILE A 93 11.87 3.59 -15.63
C ILE A 93 12.59 3.56 -14.26
N ASP A 94 13.75 4.21 -14.15
CA ASP A 94 14.58 4.33 -12.94
C ASP A 94 14.15 5.46 -12.00
N GLY A 95 13.01 6.09 -12.26
CA GLY A 95 12.35 7.06 -11.38
C GLY A 95 11.78 6.47 -10.08
N GLY A 96 12.59 5.68 -9.35
CA GLY A 96 12.33 5.25 -7.97
C GLY A 96 12.04 3.76 -7.75
N VAL A 97 11.82 2.97 -8.80
CA VAL A 97 11.50 1.53 -8.66
C VAL A 97 12.47 0.59 -9.35
N ALA A 98 13.08 0.98 -10.47
CA ALA A 98 13.99 0.10 -11.22
C ALA A 98 15.50 0.40 -11.06
N ALA A 99 15.87 1.60 -10.61
CA ALA A 99 17.28 2.07 -10.64
C ALA A 99 18.25 1.26 -9.79
N ASP A 100 17.75 0.65 -8.72
CA ASP A 100 18.60 0.13 -7.64
C ASP A 100 18.27 -1.33 -7.29
N TYR A 101 17.17 -1.87 -7.82
CA TYR A 101 16.68 -3.21 -7.48
C TYR A 101 16.09 -3.85 -8.73
N GLY A 102 16.78 -4.83 -9.31
CA GLY A 102 16.36 -5.51 -10.55
C GLY A 102 15.00 -6.23 -10.51
N ASN A 103 14.97 -7.49 -10.92
CA ASN A 103 13.77 -8.29 -11.23
C ASN A 103 12.74 -8.50 -10.08
N LEU A 104 12.87 -7.81 -8.93
CA LEU A 104 12.02 -7.92 -7.74
C LEU A 104 11.30 -6.61 -7.38
N ALA A 105 11.46 -5.54 -8.17
CA ALA A 105 10.83 -4.25 -7.92
C ALA A 105 9.28 -4.32 -7.81
N TRP A 106 8.66 -5.20 -8.57
CA TRP A 106 7.22 -5.49 -8.51
C TRP A 106 6.79 -6.09 -7.16
N LEU A 107 7.65 -6.90 -6.52
CA LEU A 107 7.35 -7.49 -5.22
C LEU A 107 7.33 -6.42 -4.13
N ARG A 108 8.27 -5.47 -4.20
CA ARG A 108 8.29 -4.30 -3.32
C ARG A 108 7.00 -3.50 -3.45
N LEU A 109 6.57 -3.21 -4.68
CA LEU A 109 5.32 -2.50 -4.95
C LEU A 109 4.11 -3.24 -4.36
N LEU A 110 4.00 -4.53 -4.62
CA LEU A 110 2.90 -5.37 -4.13
C LEU A 110 2.83 -5.37 -2.60
N LEU A 111 3.97 -5.52 -1.92
CA LEU A 111 4.04 -5.52 -0.47
C LEU A 111 3.69 -4.16 0.13
N LEU A 112 4.15 -3.07 -0.50
CA LEU A 112 3.87 -1.70 -0.06
C LEU A 112 2.37 -1.39 -0.19
N LEU A 113 1.76 -1.67 -1.34
CA LEU A 113 0.32 -1.44 -1.56
C LEU A 113 -0.53 -2.23 -0.56
N ASN A 114 -0.15 -3.49 -0.29
CA ASN A 114 -0.81 -4.29 0.76
C ASN A 114 -0.65 -3.66 2.14
N LEU A 115 0.56 -3.24 2.51
CA LEU A 115 0.82 -2.62 3.81
C LEU A 115 -0.09 -1.41 4.02
N PHE A 116 -0.14 -0.47 3.07
CA PHE A 116 -0.98 0.72 3.17
C PHE A 116 -2.47 0.38 3.24
N PHE A 117 -2.95 -0.62 2.48
CA PHE A 117 -4.32 -1.10 2.62
C PHE A 117 -4.63 -1.63 4.03
N PHE A 118 -3.74 -2.49 4.57
CA PHE A 118 -3.92 -3.04 5.91
C PHE A 118 -3.81 -1.97 7.01
N LEU A 119 -2.96 -0.96 6.84
CA LEU A 119 -2.90 0.21 7.73
C LEU A 119 -4.19 1.02 7.70
N GLY A 120 -4.75 1.25 6.51
CA GLY A 120 -6.05 1.93 6.37
C GLY A 120 -7.16 1.14 7.06
N TRP A 121 -7.18 -0.18 6.85
CA TRP A 121 -8.15 -1.05 7.51
C TRP A 121 -7.97 -1.08 9.04
N PHE A 122 -6.73 -1.04 9.52
CA PHE A 122 -6.38 -0.95 10.94
C PHE A 122 -6.88 0.35 11.60
N ILE A 123 -6.71 1.49 10.92
CA ILE A 123 -7.26 2.78 11.36
C ILE A 123 -8.79 2.68 11.46
N SER A 124 -9.45 2.18 10.42
CA SER A 124 -10.91 2.04 10.37
C SER A 124 -11.46 1.15 11.48
N ALA A 125 -10.81 0.00 11.72
CA ALA A 125 -11.16 -0.91 12.80
C ALA A 125 -11.05 -0.27 14.20
N GLY A 126 -10.10 0.66 14.37
CA GLY A 126 -9.96 1.44 15.60
C GLY A 126 -11.16 2.35 15.83
N PHE A 127 -11.52 3.16 14.83
CA PHE A 127 -12.65 4.09 14.90
C PHE A 127 -14.00 3.38 15.07
N TYR A 128 -14.17 2.22 14.44
CA TYR A 128 -15.38 1.41 14.59
C TYR A 128 -15.64 1.01 16.04
N ARG A 129 -14.58 0.77 16.83
CA ARG A 129 -14.71 0.38 18.24
C ARG A 129 -14.90 1.57 19.17
N HIS A 130 -14.02 2.56 19.06
CA HIS A 130 -14.06 3.77 19.87
C HIS A 130 -13.19 4.86 19.23
N TRP A 131 -13.62 6.11 19.32
CA TRP A 131 -12.92 7.24 18.72
C TRP A 131 -11.45 7.38 19.20
N LEU A 132 -11.20 7.13 20.49
CA LEU A 132 -9.83 7.12 21.06
C LEU A 132 -8.94 6.02 20.48
N PHE A 133 -9.46 4.80 20.28
CA PHE A 133 -8.68 3.71 19.69
C PHE A 133 -8.35 3.98 18.22
N GLY A 134 -9.28 4.62 17.48
CA GLY A 134 -9.01 5.10 16.13
C GLY A 134 -7.85 6.08 16.06
N SER A 135 -7.84 7.07 16.97
CA SER A 135 -6.79 8.09 17.02
C SER A 135 -5.40 7.50 17.31
N ILE A 136 -5.31 6.54 18.24
CA ILE A 136 -4.05 5.82 18.53
C ILE A 136 -3.59 5.01 17.31
N ASN A 137 -4.52 4.35 16.60
CA ASN A 137 -4.19 3.58 15.41
C ASN A 137 -3.65 4.46 14.27
N ILE A 138 -4.08 5.71 14.15
CA ILE A 138 -3.48 6.68 13.20
C ILE A 138 -2.01 6.91 13.55
N ILE A 139 -1.71 7.20 14.81
CA ILE A 139 -0.33 7.49 15.26
C ILE A 139 0.58 6.28 14.96
N ILE A 140 0.10 5.07 15.26
CA ILE A 140 0.83 3.82 14.97
C ILE A 140 1.03 3.63 13.45
N ALA A 141 0.00 3.88 12.65
CA ALA A 141 0.09 3.73 11.19
C ALA A 141 1.07 4.72 10.56
N VAL A 142 1.06 5.98 11.03
CA VAL A 142 2.03 7.01 10.60
C VAL A 142 3.45 6.61 11.00
N TYR A 143 3.65 6.12 12.23
CA TYR A 143 4.96 5.63 12.68
C TYR A 143 5.47 4.48 11.81
N ILE A 144 4.60 3.52 11.47
CA ILE A 144 4.94 2.41 10.55
C ILE A 144 5.32 2.94 9.16
N GLY A 145 4.61 3.95 8.65
CA GLY A 145 4.94 4.61 7.39
C GLY A 145 6.34 5.24 7.41
N ILE A 146 6.64 6.06 8.42
CA ILE A 146 7.93 6.76 8.56
C ILE A 146 9.09 5.77 8.68
N VAL A 147 8.94 4.73 9.52
CA VAL A 147 9.96 3.69 9.68
C VAL A 147 10.14 2.90 8.38
N GLY A 148 9.03 2.62 7.68
CA GLY A 148 9.04 2.03 6.36
C GLY A 148 9.91 2.82 5.38
N ASP A 149 9.66 4.14 5.27
CA ASP A 149 10.40 5.05 4.38
C ASP A 149 11.90 5.10 4.70
N HIS A 150 12.29 5.09 5.98
CA HIS A 150 13.70 5.07 6.38
C HIS A 150 14.42 3.75 6.10
N LEU A 151 13.70 2.63 6.09
CA LEU A 151 14.25 1.31 5.78
C LEU A 151 14.27 1.00 4.27
N MET A 152 13.75 1.90 3.43
CA MET A 152 13.63 1.72 1.97
C MET A 152 14.94 1.75 1.19
N SER A 153 16.09 1.85 1.86
CA SER A 153 17.41 1.82 1.22
C SER A 153 17.87 0.43 0.78
N THR A 154 17.15 -0.64 1.16
CA THR A 154 17.39 -1.99 0.62
C THR A 154 16.08 -2.75 0.40
N LEU A 155 15.95 -3.45 -0.74
CA LEU A 155 14.74 -4.22 -1.07
C LEU A 155 14.46 -5.35 -0.07
N LEU A 156 15.50 -6.06 0.39
CA LEU A 156 15.34 -7.15 1.35
C LEU A 156 14.80 -6.64 2.69
N ALA A 157 15.35 -5.55 3.23
CA ALA A 157 14.89 -4.98 4.49
C ALA A 157 13.44 -4.48 4.36
N THR A 158 13.11 -3.84 3.24
CA THR A 158 11.75 -3.37 2.95
C THR A 158 10.76 -4.54 2.91
N ALA A 159 11.10 -5.62 2.21
CA ALA A 159 10.21 -6.77 2.07
C ALA A 159 9.98 -7.46 3.42
N ILE A 160 11.05 -7.69 4.18
CA ILE A 160 10.96 -8.27 5.53
C ILE A 160 10.13 -7.38 6.45
N TYR A 161 10.37 -6.06 6.42
CA TYR A 161 9.61 -5.09 7.20
C TYR A 161 8.12 -5.13 6.86
N CYS A 162 7.77 -5.07 5.57
CA CYS A 162 6.38 -5.10 5.14
C CYS A 162 5.68 -6.40 5.58
N ILE A 163 6.34 -7.55 5.41
CA ILE A 163 5.77 -8.85 5.83
C ILE A 163 5.53 -8.89 7.34
N ILE A 164 6.51 -8.44 8.14
CA ILE A 164 6.38 -8.40 9.60
C ILE A 164 5.28 -7.42 10.03
N ALA A 165 5.27 -6.21 9.46
CA ALA A 165 4.27 -5.19 9.77
C ALA A 165 2.86 -5.66 9.40
N ILE A 166 2.66 -6.25 8.21
CA ILE A 166 1.40 -6.83 7.78
C ILE A 166 0.97 -7.95 8.75
N ALA A 167 1.89 -8.86 9.11
CA ALA A 167 1.58 -9.95 10.04
C ALA A 167 1.14 -9.44 11.42
N ILE A 168 1.84 -8.43 11.96
CA ILE A 168 1.50 -7.78 13.22
C ILE A 168 0.13 -7.09 13.12
N VAL A 169 -0.11 -6.31 12.06
CA VAL A 169 -1.38 -5.61 11.85
C VAL A 169 -2.53 -6.60 11.73
N ILE A 170 -2.38 -7.66 10.94
CA ILE A 170 -3.38 -8.73 10.80
C ILE A 170 -3.63 -9.44 12.15
N PHE A 171 -2.58 -9.71 12.92
CA PHE A 171 -2.71 -10.32 14.24
C PHE A 171 -3.51 -9.43 15.21
N ILE A 172 -3.21 -8.13 15.24
CA ILE A 172 -3.93 -7.17 16.07
C ILE A 172 -5.38 -7.05 15.60
N LEU A 173 -5.62 -6.93 14.28
CA LEU A 173 -6.95 -6.87 13.68
C LEU A 173 -7.79 -8.11 14.02
N LYS A 174 -7.21 -9.32 13.96
CA LYS A 174 -7.88 -10.56 14.36
C LYS A 174 -8.27 -10.56 15.84
N LYS A 175 -7.45 -9.93 16.70
CA LYS A 175 -7.76 -9.79 18.14
C LYS A 175 -8.85 -8.74 18.38
N MET A 176 -8.83 -7.64 17.63
CA MET A 176 -9.81 -6.55 17.74
C MET A 176 -11.20 -6.98 17.24
N THR A 177 -11.27 -7.66 16.10
CA THR A 177 -12.55 -8.06 15.47
C THR A 177 -13.30 -9.14 16.27
N LYS A 178 -12.60 -9.93 17.09
CA LYS A 178 -13.24 -10.91 18.00
C LYS A 178 -14.09 -10.28 19.11
N ARG A 179 -13.82 -9.03 19.51
CA ARG A 179 -14.43 -8.38 20.69
C ARG A 179 -15.46 -7.30 20.36
N ILE A 180 -15.87 -7.20 19.10
CA ILE A 180 -16.87 -6.22 18.70
C ILE A 180 -18.23 -6.70 19.23
N GLU A 181 -18.86 -5.99 20.14
CA GLU A 181 -20.27 -6.20 20.44
C GLU A 181 -21.07 -5.37 19.43
N VAL A 182 -22.00 -6.02 18.71
CA VAL A 182 -22.89 -5.29 17.80
C VAL A 182 -23.92 -4.65 18.70
N LYS A 183 -23.84 -3.32 18.85
CA LYS A 183 -24.95 -2.58 19.45
C LYS A 183 -26.13 -2.67 18.47
N PRO A 184 -27.32 -3.09 18.93
CA PRO A 184 -28.51 -3.13 18.10
C PRO A 184 -28.90 -1.74 17.62
#